data_AF-A0A852VST0-F1
#
_entry.id   AF-A0A852VST0-F1
#
_cell.length_a   1.000
_cell.length_b   1.000
_cell.length_c   1.000
_cell.angle_alpha   90.00
_cell.angle_beta   90.00
_cell.angle_gamma   90.00
#
_symmetry.space_group_name_H-M   'P 1'
#
loop_
_entity.id
_entity.type
_entity.pdbx_description
1 polymer ?
#
loop_
_entity_poly.entity_id
_entity_poly.type
_entity_poly.pdbx_seq_one_letter_code
_entity_poly.pdbx_strand_id
1 'polypeptide(L)'
;MKRILTVVVIAVVQLVLVGVAVAPQLSARLLGESYVVRVAPLDPIDPYRGAYVSLDYPDLRPPQEEDNSADDSGLGALDDGESGPVYITLRQDGDVQVADQWLRERPSDTPYLACDDHSWDVRCGIESWFLPQDEALAMERELTDGAYAEIRVDRWGHAALVDVREQP
;
A
#
# COMPACT_ATOMS: atom_id res chain seq x y z
N MET A 1 -18.20 42.45 -5.13
CA MET A 1 -17.44 42.03 -3.93
C MET A 1 -17.96 40.72 -3.33
N LYS A 2 -19.24 40.59 -2.94
CA LYS A 2 -19.77 39.34 -2.35
C LYS A 2 -19.61 38.09 -3.23
N ARG A 3 -19.83 38.21 -4.55
CA ARG A 3 -19.64 37.09 -5.51
C ARG A 3 -18.18 36.62 -5.63
N ILE A 4 -17.22 37.56 -5.63
CA ILE A 4 -15.79 37.23 -5.70
C ILE A 4 -15.38 36.51 -4.42
N LEU A 5 -15.83 37.00 -3.25
CA LEU A 5 -15.58 36.34 -1.98
C LEU A 5 -16.16 34.91 -1.97
N THR A 6 -17.39 34.72 -2.44
CA THR A 6 -17.99 33.38 -2.54
C THR A 6 -17.18 32.45 -3.44
N VAL A 7 -16.74 32.93 -4.61
CA VAL A 7 -15.92 32.12 -5.53
C VAL A 7 -14.58 31.73 -4.88
N VAL A 8 -13.91 32.66 -4.22
CA VAL A 8 -12.66 32.38 -3.50
C VAL A 8 -12.86 31.35 -2.41
N VAL A 9 -13.92 31.47 -1.61
CA VAL A 9 -14.24 30.48 -0.56
C VAL A 9 -14.47 29.10 -1.16
N ILE A 10 -15.25 29.00 -2.24
CA ILE A 10 -15.49 27.73 -2.93
C ILE A 10 -14.19 27.12 -3.45
N ALA A 11 -13.33 27.92 -4.11
CA ALA A 11 -12.05 27.45 -4.62
C ALA A 11 -11.12 26.95 -3.51
N VAL A 12 -11.07 27.66 -2.37
CA VAL A 12 -10.28 27.22 -1.20
C VAL A 12 -10.83 25.91 -0.64
N VAL A 13 -12.16 25.77 -0.50
CA VAL A 13 -12.76 24.51 -0.01
C VAL A 13 -12.43 23.35 -0.95
N GLN A 14 -12.51 23.55 -2.27
CA GLN A 14 -12.12 22.52 -3.24
C GLN A 14 -10.65 22.12 -3.10
N LEU A 15 -9.76 23.10 -2.94
CA LEU A 15 -8.33 22.84 -2.73
C LEU A 15 -8.07 22.06 -1.43
N VAL A 16 -8.77 22.42 -0.35
CA VAL A 16 -8.68 21.70 0.93
C VAL A 16 -9.16 20.25 0.78
N LEU A 17 -10.27 20.01 0.07
CA LEU A 17 -10.78 18.65 -0.16
C LEU A 17 -9.78 17.79 -0.95
N VAL A 18 -9.15 18.35 -1.98
CA VAL A 18 -8.07 17.65 -2.71
C VAL A 18 -6.90 17.37 -1.78
N GLY A 19 -6.48 18.34 -0.97
CA GLY A 19 -5.41 18.18 0.00
C GLY A 19 -5.69 17.06 1.01
N VAL A 20 -6.92 16.98 1.53
CA VAL A 20 -7.35 15.90 2.44
C VAL A 20 -7.30 14.53 1.75
N ALA A 21 -7.72 14.44 0.49
CA ALA A 21 -7.72 13.18 -0.25
C ALA A 21 -6.32 12.60 -0.48
N VAL A 22 -5.30 13.44 -0.67
CA VAL A 22 -3.91 12.98 -0.87
C VAL A 22 -3.05 13.03 0.40
N ALA A 23 -3.59 13.53 1.51
CA ALA A 23 -2.84 13.71 2.75
C ALA A 23 -2.20 12.41 3.26
N PRO A 24 -2.89 11.25 3.29
CA PRO A 24 -2.29 9.98 3.73
C PRO A 24 -1.06 9.57 2.91
N GLN A 25 -1.17 9.63 1.58
CA GLN A 25 -0.08 9.25 0.68
C GLN A 25 1.09 10.25 0.71
N LEU A 26 0.83 11.52 1.01
CA LEU A 26 1.87 12.52 1.20
C LEU A 26 2.54 12.40 2.57
N SER A 27 1.78 12.14 3.63
CA SER A 27 2.34 12.01 4.98
C SER A 27 3.27 10.80 5.07
N ALA A 28 2.87 9.66 4.49
CA ALA A 28 3.72 8.49 4.33
C ALA A 28 5.05 8.83 3.60
N ARG A 29 4.99 9.50 2.45
CA ARG A 29 6.18 9.82 1.64
C ARG A 29 7.12 10.84 2.28
N LEU A 30 6.58 11.81 3.04
CA LEU A 30 7.37 12.91 3.58
C LEU A 30 7.87 12.64 5.00
N LEU A 31 7.03 12.02 5.83
CA LEU A 31 7.26 11.84 7.26
C LEU A 31 7.45 10.38 7.66
N GLY A 32 7.16 9.43 6.77
CA GLY A 32 7.25 8.02 7.07
C GLY A 32 8.69 7.53 7.18
N GLU A 33 8.88 6.50 7.98
CA GLU A 33 10.14 5.76 8.05
C GLU A 33 10.17 4.70 6.94
N SER A 34 11.37 4.38 6.43
CA SER A 34 11.54 3.41 5.34
C SER A 34 11.59 1.98 5.89
N TYR A 35 10.85 1.10 5.25
CA TYR A 35 10.78 -0.34 5.51
C TYR A 35 10.95 -1.08 4.19
N VAL A 36 11.69 -2.18 4.20
CA VAL A 36 11.89 -3.03 3.02
C VAL A 36 11.06 -4.29 3.18
N VAL A 37 10.24 -4.61 2.19
CA VAL A 37 9.37 -5.80 2.18
C VAL A 37 9.58 -6.60 0.91
N ARG A 38 9.40 -7.92 0.96
CA ARG A 38 9.49 -8.77 -0.23
C ARG A 38 8.23 -8.59 -1.09
N VAL A 39 8.43 -8.55 -2.40
CA VAL A 39 7.35 -8.48 -3.38
C VAL A 39 7.55 -9.46 -4.53
N ALA A 40 6.43 -9.88 -5.12
CA ALA A 40 6.38 -10.62 -6.37
C ALA A 40 5.42 -9.91 -7.35
N PRO A 41 5.69 -9.92 -8.67
CA PRO A 41 4.78 -9.33 -9.64
C PRO A 41 3.54 -10.22 -9.84
N LEU A 42 2.33 -9.64 -9.83
CA LEU A 42 1.07 -10.36 -10.04
C LEU A 42 0.53 -10.21 -11.47
N ASP A 43 0.29 -8.99 -11.94
CA ASP A 43 -0.15 -8.69 -13.31
C ASP A 43 0.51 -7.37 -13.78
N PRO A 44 1.32 -7.39 -14.86
CA PRO A 44 2.11 -6.24 -15.28
C PRO A 44 1.37 -5.27 -16.21
N ILE A 45 0.25 -5.64 -16.84
CA ILE A 45 -0.44 -4.76 -17.82
C ILE A 45 -1.96 -4.95 -17.80
N ASP A 46 -2.67 -3.98 -17.22
CA ASP A 46 -4.11 -3.85 -17.40
C ASP A 46 -4.40 -2.92 -18.60
N PRO A 47 -5.04 -3.43 -19.68
CA PRO A 47 -5.32 -2.69 -20.90
C PRO A 47 -6.24 -1.47 -20.69
N TYR A 48 -6.92 -1.37 -19.54
CA TYR A 48 -7.85 -0.29 -19.22
C TYR A 48 -7.29 0.78 -18.28
N ARG A 49 -6.29 0.47 -17.45
CA ARG A 49 -5.73 1.46 -16.50
C ARG A 49 -4.25 1.82 -16.72
N GLY A 50 -3.62 1.29 -17.77
CA GLY A 50 -2.29 1.70 -18.23
C GLY A 50 -1.16 0.86 -17.65
N ALA A 51 0.06 1.40 -17.65
CA ALA A 51 1.24 0.72 -17.13
C ALA A 51 1.34 0.89 -15.61
N TYR A 52 0.84 -0.08 -14.87
CA TYR A 52 1.11 -0.24 -13.45
C TYR A 52 1.36 -1.71 -13.18
N VAL A 53 2.22 -1.98 -12.20
CA VAL A 53 2.50 -3.34 -11.75
C VAL A 53 1.72 -3.56 -10.47
N SER A 54 0.84 -4.56 -10.47
CA SER A 54 0.26 -5.09 -9.24
C SER A 54 1.31 -5.93 -8.52
N LEU A 55 1.55 -5.61 -7.25
CA LEU A 55 2.55 -6.27 -6.42
C LEU A 55 1.86 -7.17 -5.40
N ASP A 56 2.30 -8.42 -5.36
CA ASP A 56 1.99 -9.36 -4.30
C ASP A 56 3.02 -9.26 -3.16
N TYR A 57 2.56 -9.37 -1.92
CA TYR A 57 3.35 -9.24 -0.70
C TYR A 57 3.29 -10.55 0.11
N PRO A 58 4.05 -11.58 -0.28
CA PRO A 58 3.93 -12.93 0.31
C PRO A 58 4.18 -12.94 1.82
N ASP A 59 5.12 -12.12 2.29
CA ASP A 59 5.51 -12.05 3.71
C ASP A 59 4.56 -11.15 4.55
N LEU A 60 3.56 -10.53 3.93
CA LEU A 60 2.54 -9.71 4.59
C LEU A 60 1.15 -10.35 4.60
N ARG A 61 1.00 -11.60 4.17
CA ARG A 61 -0.29 -12.30 4.11
C ARG A 61 -0.74 -12.80 5.50
N PRO A 62 -2.06 -12.96 5.72
CA PRO A 62 -2.57 -13.53 6.96
C PRO A 62 -2.19 -15.02 7.09
N PRO A 63 -1.90 -15.52 8.30
CA PRO A 63 -1.40 -16.90 8.50
C PRO A 63 -2.36 -18.03 8.12
N GLN A 64 -3.63 -17.73 7.83
CA GLN A 64 -4.69 -18.72 7.62
C GLN A 64 -4.98 -18.98 6.14
N GLU A 65 -4.36 -18.25 5.21
CA GLU A 65 -4.55 -18.39 3.77
C GLU A 65 -3.30 -18.96 3.09
N GLU A 66 -2.97 -20.23 3.36
CA GLU A 66 -2.00 -20.98 2.54
C GLU A 66 -2.58 -21.35 1.16
N ASP A 67 -3.90 -21.24 0.98
CA ASP A 67 -4.63 -21.79 -0.16
C ASP A 67 -5.87 -20.96 -0.47
N ASN A 68 -5.74 -19.81 -1.16
CA ASN A 68 -6.78 -19.26 -2.07
C ASN A 68 -6.25 -18.11 -2.96
N SER A 69 -6.51 -18.28 -4.27
CA SER A 69 -6.49 -17.30 -5.38
C SER A 69 -5.28 -16.37 -5.52
N ALA A 70 -4.30 -16.82 -6.32
CA ALA A 70 -3.23 -16.03 -6.93
C ALA A 70 -3.71 -15.00 -7.99
N ASP A 71 -4.92 -14.46 -7.84
CA ASP A 71 -5.60 -13.64 -8.84
C ASP A 71 -6.05 -12.28 -8.29
N ASP A 72 -5.75 -11.98 -7.02
CA ASP A 72 -6.04 -10.68 -6.41
C ASP A 72 -4.76 -10.02 -5.87
N SER A 73 -4.75 -8.68 -5.96
CA SER A 73 -3.59 -7.82 -5.76
C SER A 73 -3.42 -7.27 -4.35
N GLY A 74 -4.31 -7.59 -3.41
CA GLY A 74 -4.16 -7.21 -2.01
C GLY A 74 -3.50 -8.30 -1.16
N LEU A 75 -3.63 -8.17 0.17
CA LEU A 75 -2.94 -9.03 1.12
C LEU A 75 -3.68 -10.35 1.43
N GLY A 76 -4.85 -10.57 0.83
CA GLY A 76 -5.74 -11.71 1.13
C GLY A 76 -6.89 -11.33 2.06
N ALA A 77 -7.70 -12.30 2.46
CA ALA A 77 -8.88 -12.10 3.31
C ALA A 77 -8.66 -12.58 4.76
N LEU A 78 -9.43 -12.01 5.68
CA LEU A 78 -9.46 -12.41 7.09
C LEU A 78 -10.70 -13.29 7.35
N ASP A 79 -10.50 -14.49 7.90
CA ASP A 79 -11.59 -15.40 8.29
C ASP A 79 -12.06 -15.18 9.74
N ASP A 80 -12.15 -13.91 10.17
CA ASP A 80 -12.71 -13.55 11.47
C ASP A 80 -14.17 -13.11 11.40
N GLY A 81 -14.73 -13.01 10.19
CA GLY A 81 -16.11 -12.59 9.93
C GLY A 81 -16.36 -11.10 10.17
N GLU A 82 -15.31 -10.30 10.30
CA GLU A 82 -15.37 -8.85 10.47
C GLU A 82 -14.96 -8.13 9.17
N SER A 83 -15.16 -6.81 9.12
CA SER A 83 -14.71 -5.97 8.00
C SER A 83 -14.43 -4.56 8.50
N GLY A 84 -13.61 -3.81 7.77
CA GLY A 84 -13.24 -2.45 8.10
C GLY A 84 -11.78 -2.33 8.54
N PRO A 85 -11.44 -1.41 9.47
CA PRO A 85 -10.05 -1.13 9.78
C PRO A 85 -9.30 -2.35 10.30
N VAL A 86 -8.10 -2.58 9.75
CA VAL A 86 -7.16 -3.57 10.26
C VAL A 86 -5.76 -2.96 10.33
N TYR A 87 -5.02 -3.33 11.36
CA TYR A 87 -3.70 -2.81 11.66
C TYR A 87 -2.70 -3.96 11.67
N ILE A 88 -1.68 -3.87 10.81
CA ILE A 88 -0.67 -4.91 10.67
C ILE A 88 0.63 -4.42 11.29
N THR A 89 1.09 -5.03 12.38
CA THR A 89 2.41 -4.74 12.93
C THR A 89 3.48 -5.46 12.12
N LEU A 90 4.65 -4.84 12.02
CA LEU A 90 5.79 -5.37 11.27
C LEU A 90 6.88 -5.83 12.22
N ARG A 91 7.56 -6.92 11.85
CA ARG A 91 8.74 -7.42 12.54
C ARG A 91 9.87 -7.65 11.55
N GLN A 92 11.09 -7.32 11.97
CA GLN A 92 12.29 -7.56 11.19
C GLN A 92 12.53 -9.07 11.04
N ASP A 93 12.78 -9.52 9.81
CA ASP A 93 13.28 -10.84 9.48
C ASP A 93 14.41 -10.74 8.45
N GLY A 94 15.65 -10.89 8.91
CA GLY A 94 16.84 -10.59 8.10
C GLY A 94 16.89 -9.12 7.67
N ASP A 95 16.98 -8.87 6.37
CA ASP A 95 17.04 -7.54 5.77
C ASP A 95 15.66 -6.97 5.39
N VAL A 96 14.58 -7.74 5.61
CA VAL A 96 13.21 -7.35 5.28
C VAL A 96 12.30 -7.30 6.50
N GLN A 97 11.12 -6.75 6.30
CA GLN A 97 10.04 -6.66 7.26
C GLN A 97 8.92 -7.59 6.83
N VAL A 98 8.38 -8.32 7.80
CA VAL A 98 7.29 -9.28 7.61
C VAL A 98 6.13 -8.95 8.54
N ALA A 99 4.93 -9.42 8.23
CA ALA A 99 3.78 -9.24 9.11
C ALA A 99 4.01 -10.01 10.42
N ASP A 100 3.69 -9.36 11.54
CA ASP A 100 3.82 -9.92 12.88
C ASP A 100 2.44 -10.21 13.48
N GLN A 101 1.60 -9.18 13.60
CA GLN A 101 0.25 -9.30 14.13
C GLN A 101 -0.75 -8.52 13.28
N TRP A 102 -1.96 -9.07 13.21
CA TRP A 102 -3.12 -8.46 12.58
C TRP A 102 -4.12 -8.09 13.68
N LEU A 103 -4.44 -6.81 13.79
CA LEU A 103 -5.18 -6.24 14.92
C LEU A 103 -6.37 -5.43 14.43
N ARG A 104 -7.51 -5.55 15.12
CA ARG A 104 -8.69 -4.69 14.90
C ARG A 104 -8.64 -3.39 15.71
N GLU A 105 -7.82 -3.37 16.76
CA GLU A 105 -7.57 -2.17 17.57
C GLU A 105 -6.23 -1.54 17.21
N ARG A 106 -6.23 -0.20 17.09
CA ARG A 106 -5.06 0.56 16.68
C ARG A 106 -3.94 0.46 17.74
N PRO A 107 -2.73 0.01 17.38
CA PRO A 107 -1.58 0.00 18.29
C PRO A 107 -1.14 1.42 18.69
N SER A 108 -0.68 1.57 19.93
CA SER A 108 -0.16 2.84 20.46
C SER A 108 1.37 2.97 20.41
N ASP A 109 2.09 1.85 20.51
CA ASP A 109 3.52 1.86 20.88
C ASP A 109 4.44 1.21 19.83
N THR A 110 3.88 0.70 18.74
CA THR A 110 4.62 0.02 17.66
C THR A 110 4.23 0.56 16.30
N PRO A 111 5.15 0.65 15.33
CA PRO A 111 4.80 0.91 13.94
C PRO A 111 3.82 -0.15 13.40
N TYR A 112 2.91 0.27 12.55
CA TYR A 112 1.90 -0.60 11.94
C TYR A 112 1.48 -0.04 10.57
N LEU A 113 0.95 -0.91 9.71
CA LEU A 113 0.25 -0.52 8.48
C LEU A 113 -1.25 -0.37 8.81
N ALA A 114 -1.85 0.75 8.41
CA ALA A 114 -3.29 0.97 8.48
C ALA A 114 -3.92 0.50 7.16
N CYS A 115 -4.72 -0.55 7.23
CA CYS A 115 -5.32 -1.17 6.07
C CYS A 115 -6.85 -1.22 6.22
N ASP A 116 -7.55 -1.41 5.11
CA ASP A 116 -8.98 -1.63 5.08
C ASP A 116 -9.26 -3.07 4.62
N ASP A 117 -10.02 -3.78 5.44
CA ASP A 117 -10.50 -5.12 5.14
C ASP A 117 -11.89 -5.03 4.50
N HIS A 118 -11.95 -5.40 3.22
CA HIS A 118 -13.18 -5.44 2.44
C HIS A 118 -13.88 -6.81 2.49
N SER A 119 -13.58 -7.68 3.45
CA SER A 119 -14.04 -9.07 3.64
C SER A 119 -13.52 -10.11 2.65
N TRP A 120 -13.12 -9.70 1.45
CA TRP A 120 -12.55 -10.58 0.42
C TRP A 120 -11.10 -10.22 0.08
N ASP A 121 -10.62 -9.07 0.57
CA ASP A 121 -9.27 -8.58 0.34
C ASP A 121 -8.94 -7.45 1.32
N VAL A 122 -7.69 -7.45 1.79
CA VAL A 122 -7.14 -6.42 2.67
C VAL A 122 -6.20 -5.53 1.88
N ARG A 123 -6.42 -4.21 1.98
CA ARG A 123 -5.64 -3.21 1.23
C ARG A 123 -5.02 -2.17 2.14
N CYS A 124 -3.73 -1.97 1.98
CA CYS A 124 -2.90 -1.02 2.72
C CYS A 124 -2.45 0.17 1.85
N GLY A 125 -2.77 0.18 0.55
CA GLY A 125 -2.45 1.27 -0.37
C GLY A 125 -1.04 1.19 -0.97
N ILE A 126 -0.41 0.01 -0.92
CA ILE A 126 0.92 -0.29 -1.46
C ILE A 126 0.87 -1.30 -2.62
N GLU A 127 -0.33 -1.75 -3.01
CA GLU A 127 -0.56 -2.85 -3.95
C GLU A 127 -0.23 -2.49 -5.40
N SER A 128 -0.17 -1.20 -5.72
CA SER A 128 0.03 -0.71 -7.09
C SER A 128 1.26 0.18 -7.21
N TRP A 129 2.12 -0.14 -8.18
CA TRP A 129 3.28 0.66 -8.56
C TRP A 129 3.10 1.27 -9.94
N PHE A 130 3.12 2.61 -10.02
CA PHE A 130 2.90 3.34 -11.26
C PHE A 130 4.24 3.67 -11.91
N LEU A 131 4.49 3.09 -13.07
CA LEU A 131 5.72 3.28 -13.85
C LEU A 131 5.40 3.74 -15.28
N PRO A 132 6.32 4.46 -15.93
CA PRO A 132 6.32 4.57 -17.38
C PRO A 132 6.24 3.19 -18.05
N GLN A 133 5.57 3.10 -19.20
CA GLN A 133 5.26 1.82 -19.85
C GLN A 133 6.51 1.03 -20.28
N ASP A 134 7.56 1.73 -20.67
CA ASP A 134 8.86 1.18 -21.01
C ASP A 134 9.62 0.63 -19.79
N GLU A 135 9.49 1.29 -18.63
CA GLU A 135 10.10 0.85 -17.37
C GLU A 135 9.35 -0.36 -16.78
N ALA A 136 8.02 -0.39 -16.86
CA ALA A 136 7.21 -1.51 -16.38
C ALA A 136 7.57 -2.83 -17.06
N LEU A 137 7.81 -2.81 -18.38
CA LEU A 137 8.22 -3.99 -19.16
C LEU A 137 9.66 -4.44 -18.87
N ALA A 138 10.54 -3.51 -18.47
CA ALA A 138 11.90 -3.86 -18.07
C ALA A 138 11.89 -4.54 -16.69
N MET A 139 11.12 -3.97 -15.76
CA MET A 139 10.96 -4.46 -14.40
C MET A 139 10.38 -5.88 -14.39
N GLU A 140 9.42 -6.22 -15.25
CA GLU A 140 8.90 -7.60 -15.40
C GLU A 140 10.00 -8.68 -15.51
N ARG A 141 11.04 -8.41 -16.30
CA ARG A 141 12.14 -9.37 -16.51
C ARG A 141 13.09 -9.45 -15.32
N GLU A 142 13.20 -8.36 -14.57
CA GLU A 142 14.08 -8.21 -13.41
C GLU A 142 13.42 -8.81 -12.15
N LEU A 143 12.08 -8.76 -12.04
CA LEU A 143 11.33 -9.26 -10.88
C LEU A 143 11.06 -10.79 -10.90
N THR A 144 11.57 -11.55 -11.87
CA THR A 144 11.22 -12.98 -12.05
C THR A 144 11.70 -13.87 -10.90
N ASP A 145 12.81 -13.50 -10.23
CA ASP A 145 13.38 -14.23 -9.09
C ASP A 145 12.95 -13.65 -7.72
N GLY A 146 11.96 -12.75 -7.72
CA GLY A 146 11.49 -12.01 -6.55
C GLY A 146 12.23 -10.67 -6.36
N ALA A 147 11.58 -9.75 -5.65
CA ALA A 147 12.09 -8.40 -5.47
C ALA A 147 11.76 -7.82 -4.11
N TYR A 148 12.23 -6.59 -3.89
CA TYR A 148 12.12 -5.86 -2.64
C TYR A 148 11.50 -4.50 -2.91
N ALA A 149 10.43 -4.19 -2.19
CA ALA A 149 9.79 -2.89 -2.22
C ALA A 149 10.24 -2.07 -1.01
N GLU A 150 10.65 -0.82 -1.25
CA GLU A 150 10.80 0.16 -0.20
C GLU A 150 9.48 0.90 -0.01
N ILE A 151 8.88 0.70 1.16
CA ILE A 151 7.68 1.40 1.59
C ILE A 151 8.05 2.41 2.67
N ARG A 152 7.36 3.56 2.68
CA ARG A 152 7.44 4.51 3.78
C ARG A 152 6.15 4.49 4.58
N VAL A 153 6.26 4.37 5.90
CA VAL A 153 5.13 4.26 6.81
C VAL A 153 5.18 5.37 7.84
N ASP A 154 4.13 6.18 7.92
CA ASP A 154 4.04 7.24 8.93
C ASP A 154 3.49 6.74 10.28
N ARG A 155 3.51 7.61 11.29
CA ARG A 155 3.00 7.29 12.64
C ARG A 155 1.51 6.96 12.73
N TRP A 156 0.75 7.18 11.66
CA TRP A 156 -0.67 6.83 11.56
C TRP A 156 -0.89 5.52 10.82
N GLY A 157 0.17 4.91 10.31
CA GLY A 157 0.17 3.68 9.54
C GLY A 157 -0.17 3.89 8.07
N HIS A 158 -0.20 5.14 7.58
CA HIS A 158 -0.30 5.34 6.14
C HIS A 158 0.98 4.88 5.48
N ALA A 159 0.83 4.07 4.45
CA ALA A 159 1.94 3.51 3.70
C ALA A 159 2.00 4.08 2.28
N ALA A 160 3.21 4.20 1.76
CA ALA A 160 3.45 4.57 0.38
C ALA A 160 4.62 3.77 -0.16
N LEU A 161 4.39 3.11 -1.29
CA LEU A 161 5.46 2.53 -2.10
C LEU A 161 6.30 3.66 -2.70
N VAL A 162 7.62 3.55 -2.56
CA VAL A 162 8.60 4.55 -3.00
C VAL A 162 9.56 3.99 -4.04
N ASP A 163 9.92 2.72 -3.93
CA ASP A 163 10.88 2.07 -4.84
C ASP A 163 10.65 0.55 -4.89
N VAL A 164 11.06 -0.09 -5.99
CA VAL A 164 11.07 -1.54 -6.16
C VAL A 164 12.39 -1.94 -6.81
N ARG A 165 13.13 -2.87 -6.19
CA ARG A 165 14.49 -3.25 -6.56
C ARG A 165 14.76 -4.74 -6.36
N GLU A 166 15.77 -5.29 -7.05
CA GLU A 166 16.15 -6.71 -6.97
C GLU A 166 16.86 -7.09 -5.66
N GLN A 167 17.40 -6.12 -4.92
CA GLN A 167 18.17 -6.34 -3.68
C GLN A 167 17.68 -5.41 -2.56
N PRO A 168 17.66 -5.87 -1.30
CA PRO A 168 17.16 -5.08 -0.17
C PRO A 168 17.99 -3.83 0.11
#